data_AF-A0A7S3RJE2-F1
#
_entry.id   AF-A0A7S3RJE2-F1
#
_cell.length_a   1.000
_cell.length_b   1.000
_cell.length_c   1.000
_cell.angle_alpha   90.00
_cell.angle_beta   90.00
_cell.angle_gamma   90.00
#
_symmetry.space_group_name_H-M   'P 1'
#
loop_
_entity.id
_entity.type
_entity.pdbx_description
1 polymer ?
#
loop_
_entity_poly.entity_id
_entity_poly.type
_entity_poly.pdbx_seq_one_letter_code
_entity_poly.pdbx_strand_id
1 'polypeptide(L)'
;DTEHAGLREFGARCLGEFVAYSIKHKSKTSSRSPHAVRSLLVRLYALARHPDGLQRLSFAFAIGACYRQLREDTDSLDESLLELIHNTLLALRLAQDDAPALGTADQLCGVLAHLKKMLLRTADRLRRANPRRPMYKAG
;
A
#
# COMPACT_ATOMS: atom_id res chain seq x y z
N ASP A 1 -10.67 -14.57 4.71
CA ASP A 1 -11.54 -15.53 4.02
C ASP A 1 -10.64 -16.54 3.33
N THR A 2 -10.65 -17.78 3.81
CA THR A 2 -9.87 -18.91 3.29
C THR A 2 -10.56 -19.57 2.09
N GLU A 3 -11.88 -19.41 1.96
CA GLU A 3 -12.72 -20.23 1.08
C GLU A 3 -12.89 -19.61 -0.31
N HIS A 4 -12.78 -18.28 -0.45
CA HIS A 4 -13.08 -17.60 -1.71
C HIS A 4 -11.93 -16.71 -2.19
N ALA A 5 -11.00 -17.30 -2.93
CA ALA A 5 -9.92 -16.55 -3.59
C ALA A 5 -10.46 -15.45 -4.54
N GLY A 6 -11.54 -15.74 -5.29
CA GLY A 6 -12.18 -14.78 -6.19
C GLY A 6 -12.75 -13.56 -5.46
N LEU A 7 -13.28 -13.72 -4.25
CA LEU A 7 -13.83 -12.60 -3.48
C LEU A 7 -12.72 -11.65 -2.99
N ARG A 8 -11.56 -12.20 -2.62
CA ARG A 8 -10.40 -11.38 -2.23
C ARG A 8 -9.90 -10.52 -3.38
N GLU A 9 -9.78 -11.10 -4.57
CA GLU A 9 -9.34 -10.37 -5.75
C GLU A 9 -10.38 -9.31 -6.17
N PHE A 10 -11.66 -9.65 -6.12
CA PHE A 10 -12.75 -8.69 -6.36
C PHE A 10 -12.71 -7.53 -5.37
N GLY A 11 -12.54 -7.80 -4.07
CA GLY A 11 -12.41 -6.78 -3.03
C GLY A 11 -11.22 -5.86 -3.27
N ALA A 12 -10.08 -6.39 -3.73
CA ALA A 12 -8.93 -5.58 -4.11
C ALA A 12 -9.25 -4.61 -5.27
N ARG A 13 -10.01 -5.07 -6.28
CA ARG A 13 -10.48 -4.20 -7.37
C ARG A 13 -11.41 -3.10 -6.85
N CYS A 14 -12.33 -3.42 -5.94
CA CYS A 14 -13.18 -2.42 -5.29
C CYS A 14 -12.37 -1.36 -4.53
N LEU A 15 -11.28 -1.75 -3.86
CA LEU A 15 -10.35 -0.80 -3.23
C LEU A 15 -9.65 0.09 -4.27
N GLY A 16 -9.26 -0.46 -5.42
CA GLY A 16 -8.72 0.32 -6.53
C GLY A 16 -9.66 1.42 -7.00
N GLU A 17 -10.95 1.10 -7.18
CA GLU A 17 -12.00 2.07 -7.55
C GLU A 17 -12.23 3.11 -6.45
N PHE A 18 -12.28 2.67 -5.18
CA PHE A 18 -12.38 3.57 -4.04
C PHE A 18 -11.23 4.59 -4.00
N VAL A 19 -9.99 4.15 -4.26
CA VAL A 19 -8.83 5.04 -4.33
C VAL A 19 -8.94 6.00 -5.51
N ALA A 20 -9.31 5.50 -6.70
CA ALA A 20 -9.52 6.34 -7.88
C ALA A 20 -10.52 7.47 -7.60
N TYR A 21 -11.67 7.12 -7.02
CA TYR A 21 -12.71 8.08 -6.63
C TYR A 21 -12.20 9.06 -5.57
N SER A 22 -11.52 8.56 -4.54
CA SER A 22 -10.99 9.39 -3.44
C SER A 22 -10.00 10.45 -3.93
N ILE A 23 -9.10 10.08 -4.86
CA ILE A 23 -8.12 11.01 -5.45
C ILE A 23 -8.84 12.05 -6.31
N LYS A 24 -9.76 11.62 -7.19
CA LYS A 24 -10.51 12.51 -8.07
C LYS A 24 -11.29 13.59 -7.30
N HIS A 25 -11.77 13.26 -6.10
CA HIS A 25 -12.59 14.14 -5.28
C HIS A 25 -11.82 14.82 -4.14
N LYS A 26 -10.49 14.68 -4.06
CA LYS A 26 -9.63 15.20 -2.99
C LYS A 26 -9.76 16.71 -2.75
N SER A 27 -9.97 17.52 -3.81
CA SER A 27 -10.11 18.98 -3.70
C SER A 27 -11.46 19.45 -3.15
N LYS A 28 -12.48 18.59 -3.17
CA LYS A 28 -13.84 18.89 -2.68
C LYS A 28 -14.00 18.59 -1.20
N THR A 29 -13.05 17.87 -0.60
CA THR A 29 -13.05 17.54 0.82
C THR A 29 -12.28 18.63 1.56
N SER A 30 -12.84 19.09 2.69
CA SER A 30 -12.21 20.11 3.52
C SER A 30 -10.82 19.66 3.97
N SER A 31 -9.85 20.58 4.05
CA SER A 31 -8.49 20.33 4.57
C SER A 31 -8.44 19.77 5.99
N ARG A 32 -9.58 19.75 6.71
CA ARG A 32 -9.73 19.15 8.04
C ARG A 32 -10.13 17.66 8.03
N SER A 33 -10.52 17.08 6.89
CA SER A 33 -10.86 15.65 6.82
C SER A 33 -9.60 14.80 6.60
N PRO A 34 -9.43 13.66 7.31
CA PRO A 34 -8.35 12.72 7.01
C PRO A 34 -8.38 12.35 5.52
N HIS A 35 -7.25 12.47 4.83
CA HIS A 35 -7.17 12.01 3.44
C HIS A 35 -7.58 10.53 3.39
N ALA A 36 -8.70 10.23 2.74
CA ALA A 36 -9.30 8.88 2.72
C ALA A 36 -8.29 7.79 2.30
N VAL A 37 -7.39 8.15 1.37
CA VAL A 37 -6.27 7.29 0.94
C VAL A 37 -5.29 7.02 2.07
N ARG A 38 -4.93 8.02 2.88
CA ARG A 38 -4.04 7.85 4.05
C ARG A 38 -4.67 6.91 5.08
N SER A 39 -5.94 7.11 5.42
CA SER A 39 -6.67 6.23 6.35
C SER A 39 -6.84 4.81 5.82
N LEU A 40 -6.95 4.62 4.51
CA LEU A 40 -6.90 3.29 3.89
C LEU A 40 -5.51 2.67 4.05
N LEU A 41 -4.44 3.40 3.70
CA LEU A 41 -3.07 2.89 3.77
C LEU A 41 -2.69 2.44 5.18
N VAL A 42 -3.07 3.20 6.22
CA VAL A 42 -2.82 2.81 7.62
C VAL A 42 -3.45 1.45 7.95
N ARG A 43 -4.68 1.20 7.48
CA ARG A 43 -5.35 -0.10 7.66
C ARG A 43 -4.65 -1.20 6.88
N LEU A 44 -4.22 -0.91 5.64
CA LEU A 44 -3.44 -1.85 4.83
C LEU A 44 -2.10 -2.20 5.50
N TYR A 45 -1.45 -1.26 6.19
CA TYR A 45 -0.23 -1.55 6.96
C TYR A 45 -0.46 -2.46 8.16
N ALA A 46 -1.66 -2.46 8.74
CA ALA A 46 -2.02 -3.46 9.75
C ALA A 46 -2.10 -4.86 9.15
N LEU A 47 -2.65 -5.00 7.93
CA LEU A 47 -2.68 -6.27 7.20
C LEU A 47 -1.28 -6.75 6.82
N ALA A 48 -0.40 -5.84 6.39
CA ALA A 48 1.00 -6.15 6.04
C ALA A 48 1.78 -6.78 7.21
N ARG A 49 1.48 -6.35 8.45
CA ARG A 49 2.16 -6.80 9.68
C ARG A 49 1.42 -7.93 10.40
N HIS A 50 0.33 -8.43 9.82
CA HIS A 50 -0.51 -9.42 10.46
C HIS A 50 0.19 -10.80 10.47
N PRO A 51 0.06 -11.60 11.55
CA PRO A 51 0.69 -12.93 11.64
C PRO A 51 0.15 -13.94 10.62
N ASP A 52 -1.13 -13.84 10.24
CA ASP A 52 -1.74 -14.66 9.18
C ASP A 52 -1.27 -14.25 7.77
N GLY A 53 -0.72 -15.21 7.02
CA GLY A 53 -0.27 -15.04 5.64
C GLY A 53 -1.37 -14.60 4.67
N LEU A 54 -2.63 -15.01 4.89
CA LEU A 54 -3.75 -14.58 4.02
C LEU A 54 -4.04 -13.08 4.13
N GLN A 55 -3.83 -12.50 5.31
CA GLN A 55 -3.97 -11.05 5.50
C GLN A 55 -2.83 -10.30 4.79
N ARG A 56 -1.60 -10.84 4.83
CA ARG A 56 -0.46 -10.28 4.09
C ARG A 56 -0.64 -10.39 2.58
N LEU A 57 -1.20 -11.50 2.11
CA LEU A 57 -1.57 -11.68 0.70
C LEU A 57 -2.65 -10.68 0.28
N SER A 58 -3.65 -10.46 1.14
CA SER A 58 -4.71 -9.45 0.89
C SER A 58 -4.15 -8.04 0.80
N PHE A 59 -3.15 -7.71 1.64
CA PHE A 59 -2.39 -6.48 1.50
C PHE A 59 -1.71 -6.36 0.14
N ALA A 60 -1.03 -7.42 -0.32
CA ALA A 60 -0.35 -7.42 -1.61
C ALA A 60 -1.31 -7.15 -2.78
N PHE A 61 -2.47 -7.84 -2.81
CA PHE A 61 -3.48 -7.61 -3.83
C PHE A 61 -4.08 -6.20 -3.78
N ALA A 62 -4.38 -5.69 -2.59
CA ALA A 62 -4.92 -4.34 -2.42
C ALA A 62 -3.95 -3.27 -2.96
N ILE A 63 -2.66 -3.38 -2.64
CA ILE A 63 -1.65 -2.43 -3.16
C ILE A 63 -1.45 -2.60 -4.67
N GLY A 64 -1.44 -3.85 -5.17
CA GLY A 64 -1.37 -4.13 -6.60
C GLY A 64 -2.50 -3.48 -7.39
N ALA A 65 -3.74 -3.58 -6.89
CA ALA A 65 -4.92 -2.97 -7.50
C ALA A 65 -4.90 -1.44 -7.42
N CYS A 66 -4.42 -0.87 -6.31
CA CYS A 66 -4.37 0.59 -6.11
C CYS A 66 -3.17 1.25 -6.81
N TYR A 67 -2.15 0.49 -7.23
CA TYR A 67 -0.86 0.99 -7.72
C TYR A 67 -0.98 2.10 -8.77
N ARG A 68 -1.82 1.91 -9.79
CA ARG A 68 -1.97 2.87 -10.88
C ARG A 68 -2.39 4.25 -10.36
N GLN A 69 -3.35 4.27 -9.45
CA GLN A 69 -3.97 5.50 -8.97
C GLN A 69 -3.08 6.19 -7.94
N LEU A 70 -2.43 5.41 -7.06
CA LEU A 70 -1.44 5.92 -6.10
C LEU A 70 -0.24 6.58 -6.80
N ARG A 71 0.13 6.10 -7.99
CA ARG A 71 1.20 6.71 -8.80
C ARG A 71 0.84 8.10 -9.33
N GLU A 72 -0.45 8.36 -9.56
CA GLU A 72 -0.92 9.61 -10.17
C GLU A 72 -1.09 10.72 -9.11
N ASP A 73 -1.40 10.37 -7.86
CA ASP A 73 -1.43 11.33 -6.73
C ASP A 73 -0.04 11.53 -6.11
N THR A 74 0.74 12.41 -6.74
CA THR A 74 2.12 12.66 -6.33
C THR A 74 2.27 13.20 -4.90
N ASP A 75 1.28 13.90 -4.35
CA ASP A 75 1.32 14.44 -2.99
C ASP A 75 1.13 13.34 -1.95
N SER A 76 0.10 12.51 -2.12
CA SER A 76 -0.12 11.36 -1.22
C SER A 76 1.03 10.37 -1.30
N LEU A 77 1.60 10.20 -2.50
CA LEU A 77 2.75 9.34 -2.72
C LEU A 77 3.98 9.84 -1.97
N ASP A 78 4.25 11.15 -2.02
CA ASP A 78 5.38 11.75 -1.33
C ASP A 78 5.32 11.57 0.20
N GLU A 79 4.12 11.59 0.76
CA GLU A 79 3.88 11.39 2.20
C GLU A 79 3.96 9.92 2.63
N SER A 80 3.57 8.99 1.76
CA SER A 80 3.30 7.59 2.15
C SER A 80 4.23 6.55 1.53
N LEU A 81 4.98 6.86 0.46
CA LEU A 81 5.74 5.86 -0.32
C LEU A 81 6.80 5.14 0.52
N LEU A 82 7.55 5.87 1.35
CA LEU A 82 8.58 5.25 2.19
C LEU A 82 7.97 4.33 3.26
N GLU A 83 6.86 4.75 3.86
CA GLU A 83 6.08 3.91 4.79
C GLU A 83 5.55 2.66 4.09
N LEU A 84 5.04 2.80 2.87
CA LEU A 84 4.52 1.69 2.09
C LEU A 84 5.62 0.69 1.73
N ILE A 85 6.77 1.14 1.24
CA ILE A 85 7.94 0.30 0.97
C ILE A 85 8.38 -0.44 2.23
N HIS A 86 8.50 0.27 3.35
CA HIS A 86 8.90 -0.32 4.62
C HIS A 86 7.93 -1.44 5.06
N ASN A 87 6.62 -1.18 5.04
CA ASN A 87 5.62 -2.18 5.42
C ASN A 87 5.58 -3.36 4.44
N THR A 88 5.81 -3.14 3.14
CA THR A 88 5.92 -4.25 2.17
C THR A 88 7.16 -5.10 2.43
N LEU A 89 8.31 -4.51 2.77
CA LEU A 89 9.52 -5.25 3.14
C LEU A 89 9.33 -6.06 4.42
N LEU A 90 8.66 -5.50 5.43
CA LEU A 90 8.29 -6.23 6.64
C LEU A 90 7.35 -7.40 6.34
N ALA A 91 6.32 -7.17 5.52
CA ALA A 91 5.40 -8.22 5.10
C ALA A 91 6.14 -9.35 4.37
N LEU A 92 7.11 -9.01 3.52
CA LEU A 92 7.92 -9.99 2.78
C LEU A 92 8.80 -10.81 3.73
N ARG A 93 9.38 -10.18 4.75
CA ARG A 93 10.10 -10.89 5.80
C ARG A 93 9.20 -11.88 6.53
N LEU A 94 8.00 -11.46 6.94
CA LEU A 94 7.05 -12.35 7.60
C LEU A 94 6.54 -13.46 6.67
N ALA A 95 6.46 -13.20 5.36
CA ALA A 95 6.04 -14.19 4.37
C ALA A 95 7.06 -15.34 4.16
N GLN A 96 8.25 -15.27 4.76
CA GLN A 96 9.21 -16.38 4.74
C GLN A 96 8.66 -17.63 5.44
N ASP A 97 7.80 -17.44 6.44
CA ASP A 97 7.17 -18.52 7.21
C ASP A 97 5.80 -18.93 6.66
N ASP A 98 5.34 -18.32 5.56
CA ASP A 98 4.07 -18.68 4.94
C ASP A 98 4.18 -19.99 4.14
N ALA A 99 3.06 -20.73 4.06
CA ALA A 99 2.96 -21.89 3.19
C ALA A 99 3.26 -21.48 1.72
N PRO A 100 4.22 -22.12 1.03
CA PRO A 100 4.61 -21.74 -0.33
C PRO A 100 3.44 -21.72 -1.33
N ALA A 101 2.48 -22.64 -1.17
CA ALA A 101 1.29 -22.72 -2.00
C ALA A 101 0.39 -21.47 -1.95
N LEU A 102 0.55 -20.61 -0.94
CA LEU A 102 -0.20 -19.37 -0.80
C LEU A 102 0.27 -18.27 -1.76
N GLY A 103 1.54 -18.31 -2.19
CA GLY A 103 2.11 -17.34 -3.12
C GLY A 103 2.31 -15.92 -2.54
N THR A 104 2.26 -15.75 -1.22
CA THR A 104 2.38 -14.43 -0.57
C THR A 104 3.68 -13.71 -0.95
N ALA A 105 4.81 -14.42 -0.90
CA ALA A 105 6.12 -13.86 -1.21
C ALA A 105 6.21 -13.35 -2.65
N ASP A 106 5.69 -14.11 -3.61
CA ASP A 106 5.68 -13.75 -5.03
C ASP A 106 4.84 -12.48 -5.28
N GLN A 107 3.65 -12.41 -4.69
CA GLN A 107 2.78 -11.24 -4.80
C GLN A 107 3.43 -9.99 -4.18
N LEU A 108 4.06 -10.13 -3.01
CA LEU A 108 4.78 -9.04 -2.35
C LEU A 108 6.00 -8.58 -3.17
N CYS A 109 6.73 -9.51 -3.82
CA CYS A 109 7.83 -9.17 -4.73
C CYS A 109 7.33 -8.39 -5.95
N GLY A 110 6.18 -8.77 -6.52
CA GLY A 110 5.52 -8.00 -7.58
C GLY A 110 5.17 -6.57 -7.14
N VAL A 111 4.63 -6.43 -5.93
CA VAL A 111 4.35 -5.11 -5.32
C VAL A 111 5.64 -4.31 -5.14
N LEU A 112 6.72 -4.89 -4.59
CA LEU A 112 8.00 -4.21 -4.43
C LEU A 112 8.59 -3.74 -5.77
N ALA A 113 8.44 -4.53 -6.83
CA ALA A 113 8.88 -4.12 -8.17
C ALA A 113 8.12 -2.87 -8.66
N HIS A 114 6.81 -2.77 -8.36
CA HIS A 114 6.02 -1.56 -8.62
C HIS A 114 6.48 -0.37 -7.78
N LEU A 115 6.67 -0.57 -6.48
CA LEU A 115 7.11 0.48 -5.56
C LEU A 115 8.52 1.00 -5.90
N LYS A 116 9.43 0.11 -6.32
CA LYS A 116 10.76 0.48 -6.82
C LYS A 116 10.66 1.43 -8.01
N LYS A 117 9.76 1.17 -8.96
CA LYS A 117 9.53 2.06 -10.11
C LYS A 117 9.02 3.43 -9.66
N MET A 118 8.14 3.49 -8.66
CA MET A 118 7.64 4.76 -8.11
C MET A 118 8.77 5.53 -7.41
N LEU A 119 9.55 4.84 -6.58
CA LEU A 119 10.70 5.40 -5.85
C LEU A 119 11.70 6.07 -6.80
N LEU A 120 12.07 5.37 -7.89
CA LEU A 120 13.01 5.92 -8.86
C LEU A 120 12.45 7.14 -9.60
N ARG A 121 11.14 7.18 -9.87
CA ARG A 121 10.48 8.33 -10.51
C ARG A 121 10.34 9.54 -9.61
N THR A 122 10.25 9.35 -8.30
CA THR A 122 10.02 10.43 -7.33
C THR A 122 11.24 10.74 -6.45
N ALA A 123 12.40 10.15 -6.76
CA ALA A 123 13.62 10.24 -5.94
C ALA A 123 14.01 11.69 -5.61
N ASP A 124 13.98 12.60 -6.58
CA ASP A 124 14.35 14.00 -6.36
C ASP A 124 13.40 14.74 -5.42
N ARG A 125 12.12 14.37 -5.43
CA ARG A 125 11.12 14.91 -4.50
C ARG A 125 11.34 14.35 -3.09
N LEU A 126 11.61 13.05 -2.99
CA LEU A 126 11.85 12.37 -1.72
C LEU A 126 13.13 12.85 -1.01
N ARG A 127 14.13 13.31 -1.75
CA ARG A 127 15.35 13.94 -1.19
C ARG A 127 15.06 15.24 -0.43
N ARG A 128 14.00 15.96 -0.80
CA ARG A 128 13.62 17.20 -0.10
C ARG A 128 12.92 16.86 1.20
N ALA A 129 13.17 17.64 2.25
CA ALA A 129 12.46 17.49 3.51
C ALA A 129 10.95 17.78 3.30
N ASN A 130 10.10 16.92 3.85
CA ASN A 130 8.66 17.13 3.88
C ASN A 130 8.14 16.83 5.30
N PRO A 131 7.65 17.82 6.05
CA PRO A 131 7.22 17.64 7.43
C PRO A 131 5.96 16.78 7.57
N ARG A 132 5.23 16.53 6.48
CA ARG A 132 4.08 15.62 6.47
C ARG A 132 4.49 14.16 6.34
N ARG A 133 5.74 13.87 5.97
CA ARG A 133 6.26 12.51 6.01
C ARG A 133 6.37 12.05 7.46
N PRO A 134 5.86 10.86 7.79
CA PRO A 134 5.95 10.30 9.13
C PRO A 134 7.42 10.20 9.57
N MET A 135 7.73 10.72 10.75
CA MET A 135 9.03 10.48 11.36
C MET A 135 9.09 9.04 11.85
N TYR A 136 9.99 8.25 11.26
CA TYR A 136 10.24 6.91 11.75
C TYR A 136 10.97 7.02 13.09
N LYS A 137 10.25 6.80 14.20
CA LYS A 137 10.89 6.67 15.50
C LYS A 137 11.64 5.34 15.47
N ALA A 138 12.96 5.37 15.65
CA ALA A 138 13.74 4.15 15.86
C ALA A 138 13.09 3.39 17.03
N GLY A 139 12.59 2.19 16.75
CA GLY A 139 12.02 1.29 17.74
C GLY A 139 13.10 0.66 18.59
#